data_AF-A0A6I1QED0-F1
#
_entry.id   AF-A0A6I1QED0-F1
#
_cell.length_a   1.000
_cell.length_b   1.000
_cell.length_c   1.000
_cell.angle_alpha   90.00
_cell.angle_beta   90.00
_cell.angle_gamma   90.00
#
_symmetry.space_group_name_H-M   'P 1'
#
loop_
_entity.id
_entity.type
_entity.pdbx_description
1 polymer ?
#
loop_
_entity_poly.entity_id
_entity_poly.type
_entity_poly.pdbx_seq_one_letter_code
_entity_poly.pdbx_strand_id
1 'polypeptide(L)'
;MLNILKVALMGSVLMAGVANADSYTKHDLKHSSKLYKVSEVHLDSRCDHSQFNLPKSLVVKPGALNDVTIQSSVQFHRGIQDPYLYESDYVYNQVKSKLLLNTHWLCEIKQNRTNPQLWLVPSVVRTSGSGAFYYLDVNQKHQGHYSIAQELFLGDRIEIESLVYKQNTVELSFKQHSLSQSMAEKPNQLITRRFTLSDSRLFERKN
;
A
#
# COMPACT_ATOMS: atom_id res chain seq x y z
N MET A 1 41.61 38.93 0.80
CA MET A 1 42.41 38.41 -0.32
C MET A 1 41.69 37.20 -0.89
N LEU A 2 41.27 37.35 -2.14
CA LEU A 2 40.62 36.34 -2.98
C LEU A 2 41.70 35.35 -3.45
N ASN A 3 41.44 34.03 -3.49
CA ASN A 3 42.30 33.14 -4.27
C ASN A 3 41.50 32.20 -5.17
N ILE A 4 42.05 32.06 -6.37
CA ILE A 4 41.38 31.81 -7.64
C ILE A 4 41.42 30.32 -8.01
N LEU A 5 40.34 29.89 -8.62
CA LEU A 5 40.11 28.67 -9.38
C LEU A 5 41.18 28.42 -10.46
N LYS A 6 41.72 27.20 -10.59
CA LYS A 6 42.31 26.72 -11.85
C LYS A 6 41.90 25.29 -12.15
N VAL A 7 41.05 25.19 -13.17
CA VAL A 7 40.73 23.98 -13.95
C VAL A 7 41.82 23.81 -15.01
N ALA A 8 42.31 22.57 -15.19
CA ALA A 8 43.15 22.21 -16.32
C ALA A 8 42.51 21.04 -17.08
N LEU A 9 42.16 21.32 -18.34
CA LEU A 9 41.82 20.35 -19.37
C LEU A 9 43.04 19.48 -19.68
N MET A 10 42.82 18.18 -19.89
CA MET A 10 43.64 17.40 -20.82
C MET A 10 42.73 16.82 -21.90
N GLY A 11 42.97 17.23 -23.14
CA GLY A 11 42.50 16.56 -24.34
C GLY A 11 43.70 16.12 -25.16
N SER A 12 43.58 14.99 -25.85
CA SER A 12 44.22 14.60 -27.12
C SER A 12 43.95 13.10 -27.37
N VAL A 13 43.82 12.53 -28.58
CA VAL A 13 43.83 12.99 -29.98
C VAL A 13 43.28 11.83 -30.86
N LEU A 14 42.46 12.20 -31.84
CA LEU A 14 42.12 11.69 -33.19
C LEU A 14 42.49 10.27 -33.74
N MET A 15 41.48 9.75 -34.48
CA MET A 15 41.46 9.13 -35.84
C MET A 15 41.98 7.70 -36.08
N ALA A 16 41.11 6.79 -36.56
CA ALA A 16 40.85 6.55 -38.00
C ALA A 16 40.13 5.19 -38.22
N GLY A 17 39.18 5.14 -39.14
CA GLY A 17 38.57 3.89 -39.62
C GLY A 17 37.42 4.17 -40.61
N VAL A 18 37.71 4.03 -41.90
CA VAL A 18 36.85 4.36 -43.05
C VAL A 18 36.01 3.17 -43.53
N ALA A 19 34.89 3.52 -44.19
CA ALA A 19 34.17 2.82 -45.26
C ALA A 19 33.17 1.71 -44.87
N ASN A 20 31.87 1.91 -45.15
CA ASN A 20 31.26 1.67 -46.47
C ASN A 20 29.79 2.13 -46.50
N ALA A 21 29.37 2.58 -47.68
CA ALA A 21 28.00 2.88 -48.04
C ALA A 21 27.18 1.59 -48.15
N ASP A 22 25.88 1.64 -47.81
CA ASP A 22 24.82 1.21 -48.73
C ASP A 22 23.41 1.50 -48.20
N SER A 23 22.55 1.75 -49.16
CA SER A 23 21.13 2.11 -49.15
C SER A 23 20.27 1.57 -48.00
N TYR A 24 19.60 2.47 -47.27
CA TYR A 24 18.43 2.11 -46.46
C TYR A 24 17.14 2.32 -47.26
N THR A 25 16.59 1.19 -47.70
CA THR A 25 15.20 1.03 -48.15
C THR A 25 14.24 1.44 -47.03
N LYS A 26 13.26 2.30 -47.36
CA LYS A 26 12.09 2.56 -46.50
C LYS A 26 11.29 1.26 -46.37
N HIS A 27 11.39 0.61 -45.21
CA HIS A 27 10.41 -0.38 -44.78
C HIS A 27 9.55 0.22 -43.67
N ASP A 28 8.25 0.17 -43.89
CA ASP A 28 7.18 0.46 -42.95
C ASP A 28 7.47 -0.06 -41.53
N LEU A 29 7.78 0.84 -40.62
CA LEU A 29 7.68 0.58 -39.19
C LEU A 29 6.21 0.76 -38.79
N LYS A 30 5.43 -0.30 -39.03
CA LYS A 30 4.27 -0.61 -38.19
C LYS A 30 4.79 -0.77 -36.76
N HIS A 31 4.77 0.32 -35.99
CA HIS A 31 5.05 0.29 -34.57
C HIS A 31 3.90 -0.45 -33.90
N SER A 32 4.03 -1.77 -33.83
CA SER A 32 3.18 -2.64 -33.03
C SER A 32 3.31 -2.17 -31.58
N SER A 33 2.31 -1.43 -31.12
CA SER A 33 2.08 -1.20 -29.70
C SER A 33 1.78 -2.57 -29.08
N LYS A 34 2.84 -3.27 -28.66
CA LYS A 34 2.70 -4.33 -27.67
C LYS A 34 2.14 -3.67 -26.42
N LEU A 35 0.80 -3.67 -26.32
CA LEU A 35 0.09 -3.53 -25.05
C LEU A 35 0.69 -4.58 -24.13
N TYR A 36 1.54 -4.14 -23.21
CA TYR A 36 1.91 -4.94 -22.06
C TYR A 36 0.62 -5.21 -21.31
N LYS A 37 0.04 -6.41 -21.51
CA LYS A 37 -1.00 -6.94 -20.63
C LYS A 37 -0.43 -6.85 -19.23
N VAL A 38 -1.01 -5.99 -18.41
CA VAL A 38 -0.71 -5.91 -16.99
C VAL A 38 -0.97 -7.31 -16.45
N SER A 39 0.09 -8.02 -16.09
CA SER A 39 0.00 -9.33 -15.46
C SER A 39 -0.76 -9.13 -14.14
N GLU A 40 -2.04 -9.49 -14.13
CA GLU A 40 -2.82 -9.56 -12.90
C GLU A 40 -2.15 -10.60 -12.01
N VAL A 41 -1.63 -10.16 -10.88
CA VAL A 41 -1.05 -11.08 -9.89
C VAL A 41 -2.15 -11.38 -8.89
N HIS A 42 -2.63 -12.62 -8.94
CA HIS A 42 -3.46 -13.19 -7.90
C HIS A 42 -2.55 -13.50 -6.70
N LEU A 43 -2.82 -12.86 -5.56
CA LEU A 43 -2.18 -13.19 -4.30
C LEU A 43 -3.24 -13.82 -3.39
N ASP A 44 -2.92 -14.96 -2.80
CA ASP A 44 -3.76 -15.59 -1.78
C ASP A 44 -3.71 -14.70 -0.54
N SER A 45 -4.85 -14.16 -0.10
CA SER A 45 -4.93 -13.52 1.21
C SER A 45 -5.25 -14.58 2.27
N ARG A 46 -4.71 -14.38 3.48
CA ARG A 46 -5.04 -15.18 4.67
C ARG A 46 -6.44 -14.90 5.23
N CYS A 47 -7.26 -14.09 4.56
CA CYS A 47 -8.66 -13.95 4.89
C CYS A 47 -9.50 -15.05 4.21
N ASP A 48 -10.40 -15.67 4.98
CA ASP A 48 -11.28 -16.78 4.55
C ASP A 48 -12.18 -16.46 3.35
N HIS A 49 -12.37 -15.17 3.03
CA HIS A 49 -13.17 -14.69 1.90
C HIS A 49 -12.36 -13.72 1.02
N SER A 50 -11.30 -14.22 0.38
CA SER A 50 -10.45 -13.40 -0.49
C SER A 50 -10.38 -13.91 -1.92
N GLN A 51 -10.67 -13.01 -2.86
CA GLN A 51 -10.18 -13.05 -4.24
C GLN A 51 -9.93 -11.59 -4.64
N PHE A 52 -8.67 -11.22 -4.86
CA PHE A 52 -8.33 -9.85 -5.18
C PHE A 52 -7.18 -9.75 -6.16
N ASN A 53 -7.46 -9.18 -7.33
CA ASN A 53 -6.44 -8.94 -8.35
C ASN A 53 -5.75 -7.63 -8.00
N LEU A 54 -4.55 -7.73 -7.44
CA LEU A 54 -3.81 -6.57 -6.98
C LEU A 54 -3.12 -5.88 -8.17
N PRO A 55 -3.45 -4.61 -8.48
CA PRO A 55 -2.75 -3.86 -9.51
C PRO A 55 -1.32 -3.54 -9.06
N LYS A 56 -0.41 -3.25 -10.00
CA LYS A 56 0.97 -2.83 -9.68
C LYS A 56 1.01 -1.59 -8.77
N SER A 57 0.02 -0.72 -8.88
CA SER A 57 -0.18 0.44 -8.01
C SER A 57 -1.65 0.62 -7.66
N LEU A 58 -1.92 1.10 -6.45
CA LEU A 58 -3.25 1.39 -5.95
C LEU A 58 -3.36 2.88 -5.62
N VAL A 59 -4.41 3.54 -6.08
CA VAL A 59 -4.70 4.91 -5.64
C VAL A 59 -5.83 4.86 -4.62
N VAL A 60 -5.54 5.27 -3.40
CA VAL A 60 -6.52 5.36 -2.32
C VAL A 60 -6.84 6.83 -2.09
N LYS A 61 -8.12 7.17 -2.17
CA LYS A 61 -8.62 8.46 -1.71
C LYS A 61 -8.77 8.38 -0.20
N PRO A 62 -7.96 9.13 0.58
CA PRO A 62 -8.19 9.18 2.01
C PRO A 62 -9.64 9.63 2.25
N GLY A 63 -10.32 8.98 3.18
CA GLY A 63 -11.59 9.49 3.70
C GLY A 63 -11.35 10.83 4.40
N ALA A 64 -12.40 11.42 4.97
CA ALA A 64 -12.23 12.52 5.93
C ALA A 64 -11.47 11.98 7.16
N LEU A 65 -10.14 11.96 7.08
CA LEU A 65 -9.24 11.72 8.19
C LEU A 65 -9.42 12.92 9.11
N ASN A 66 -10.12 12.73 10.22
CA ASN A 66 -10.46 13.82 11.15
C ASN A 66 -9.21 14.52 11.71
N ASP A 67 -8.06 13.83 11.73
CA ASP A 67 -6.85 14.31 12.42
C ASP A 67 -5.66 14.61 11.49
N VAL A 68 -5.74 14.25 10.20
CA VAL A 68 -4.70 14.56 9.20
C VAL A 68 -5.38 14.82 7.87
N THR A 69 -5.50 16.07 7.45
CA THR A 69 -6.03 16.39 6.12
C THR A 69 -5.02 15.95 5.05
N ILE A 70 -5.03 14.68 4.67
CA ILE A 70 -4.36 14.24 3.45
C ILE A 70 -5.25 14.75 2.31
N GLN A 71 -4.95 15.95 1.82
CA GLN A 71 -5.74 16.66 0.81
C GLN A 71 -5.67 16.04 -0.60
N SER A 72 -4.89 14.97 -0.77
CA SER A 72 -4.63 14.34 -2.06
C SER A 72 -4.77 12.82 -2.01
N SER A 73 -5.06 12.23 -3.17
CA SER A 73 -5.05 10.78 -3.30
C SER A 73 -3.63 10.25 -3.07
N VAL A 74 -3.51 9.18 -2.29
CA VAL A 74 -2.23 8.55 -2.03
C VAL A 74 -2.02 7.43 -3.03
N GLN A 75 -0.87 7.44 -3.69
CA GLN A 75 -0.45 6.35 -4.57
C GLN A 75 0.40 5.37 -3.79
N PHE A 76 -0.04 4.11 -3.80
CA PHE A 76 0.68 3.00 -3.24
C PHE A 76 1.31 2.19 -4.37
N HIS A 77 2.53 1.73 -4.12
CA HIS A 77 3.28 0.82 -4.96
C HIS A 77 3.48 -0.49 -4.21
N ARG A 78 3.49 -1.61 -4.94
CA ARG A 78 3.79 -2.90 -4.33
C ARG A 78 5.20 -2.88 -3.72
N GLY A 79 5.34 -3.34 -2.48
CA GLY A 79 6.61 -3.48 -1.80
C GLY A 79 7.57 -4.40 -2.56
N ILE A 80 8.84 -4.02 -2.58
CA ILE A 80 9.89 -4.79 -3.25
C ILE A 80 10.32 -6.00 -2.39
N GLN A 81 10.38 -5.80 -1.08
CA GLN A 81 10.79 -6.83 -0.11
C GLN A 81 9.64 -7.75 0.25
N ASP A 82 8.47 -7.17 0.54
CA ASP A 82 7.24 -7.89 0.79
C ASP A 82 6.18 -7.48 -0.24
N PRO A 83 5.85 -8.34 -1.22
CA PRO A 83 4.86 -8.01 -2.25
C PRO A 83 3.43 -7.93 -1.71
N TYR A 84 3.18 -8.36 -0.47
CA TYR A 84 1.91 -8.20 0.22
C TYR A 84 1.79 -6.86 0.95
N LEU A 85 2.88 -6.11 1.08
CA LEU A 85 2.90 -4.81 1.72
C LEU A 85 2.98 -3.71 0.65
N TYR A 86 1.87 -3.01 0.43
CA TYR A 86 1.84 -1.87 -0.48
C TYR A 86 2.32 -0.63 0.25
N GLU A 87 3.26 0.10 -0.31
CA GLU A 87 3.89 1.25 0.33
C GLU A 87 3.56 2.55 -0.41
N SER A 88 3.36 3.62 0.35
CA SER A 88 3.36 4.99 -0.18
C SER A 88 4.45 5.81 0.52
N ASP A 89 5.03 6.76 -0.19
CA ASP A 89 5.83 7.82 0.41
C ASP A 89 5.00 9.10 0.47
N TYR A 90 4.83 9.66 1.68
CA TYR A 90 4.16 10.94 1.88
C TYR A 90 4.93 11.82 2.87
N VAL A 91 4.84 13.13 2.68
CA VAL A 91 5.43 14.11 3.59
C VAL A 91 4.31 14.99 4.13
N TYR A 92 4.08 14.92 5.44
CA TYR A 92 3.12 15.78 6.15
C TYR A 92 3.88 16.69 7.09
N ASN A 93 3.70 18.02 6.99
CA ASN A 93 4.34 18.99 7.88
C ASN A 93 5.84 18.71 8.11
N GLN A 94 6.58 18.43 7.03
CA GLN A 94 8.02 18.11 7.04
C GLN A 94 8.40 16.77 7.69
N VAL A 95 7.44 16.01 8.20
CA VAL A 95 7.65 14.63 8.67
C VAL A 95 7.47 13.68 7.50
N LYS A 96 8.53 12.91 7.20
CA LYS A 96 8.44 11.79 6.26
C LYS A 96 7.64 10.68 6.93
N SER A 97 6.54 10.31 6.29
CA SER A 97 5.66 9.24 6.74
C SER A 97 5.47 8.23 5.62
N LYS A 98 5.27 6.98 6.00
CA LYS A 98 4.87 5.92 5.10
C LYS A 98 3.52 5.39 5.54
N LEU A 99 2.59 5.31 4.61
CA LEU A 99 1.40 4.49 4.75
C LEU A 99 1.70 3.15 4.09
N LEU A 100 1.29 2.09 4.75
CA LEU A 100 1.45 0.73 4.26
C LEU A 100 0.07 0.07 4.27
N LEU A 101 -0.25 -0.71 3.23
CA LEU A 101 -1.44 -1.55 3.19
C LEU A 101 -1.00 -3.00 3.22
N ASN A 102 -1.44 -3.73 4.25
CA ASN A 102 -1.14 -5.14 4.41
C ASN A 102 -2.18 -5.98 3.65
N THR A 103 -1.89 -6.25 2.39
CA THR A 103 -2.76 -7.03 1.51
C THR A 103 -2.75 -8.53 1.81
N HIS A 104 -1.86 -8.98 2.71
CA HIS A 104 -1.85 -10.34 3.26
C HIS A 104 -3.18 -10.68 3.94
N TRP A 105 -3.82 -9.67 4.51
CA TRP A 105 -5.07 -9.77 5.28
C TRP A 105 -6.23 -9.04 4.61
N LEU A 106 -6.21 -8.91 3.28
CA LEU A 106 -7.30 -8.25 2.55
C LEU A 106 -8.53 -9.17 2.45
N CYS A 107 -9.65 -8.73 3.03
CA CYS A 107 -10.93 -9.43 2.93
C CYS A 107 -11.85 -8.71 1.95
N GLU A 108 -12.35 -9.42 0.93
CA GLU A 108 -13.46 -8.93 0.13
C GLU A 108 -14.79 -9.22 0.84
N ILE A 109 -15.59 -8.18 1.06
CA ILE A 109 -16.91 -8.32 1.67
C ILE A 109 -17.94 -8.34 0.55
N LYS A 110 -18.36 -9.55 0.16
CA LYS A 110 -19.44 -9.76 -0.80
C LYS A 110 -20.79 -9.59 -0.10
N GLN A 111 -21.43 -8.44 -0.27
CA GLN A 111 -22.81 -8.20 0.19
C GLN A 111 -23.81 -8.55 -0.91
N ASN A 112 -24.97 -9.11 -0.53
CA ASN A 112 -26.05 -9.45 -1.46
C ASN A 112 -26.77 -8.17 -1.94
N ARG A 113 -26.27 -7.62 -3.07
CA ARG A 113 -26.87 -6.63 -3.99
C ARG A 113 -26.62 -5.12 -3.75
N THR A 114 -26.38 -4.44 -4.88
CA THR A 114 -26.41 -2.99 -5.21
C THR A 114 -25.56 -1.97 -4.44
N ASN A 115 -24.84 -2.36 -3.40
CA ASN A 115 -23.92 -1.47 -2.68
C ASN A 115 -22.50 -1.48 -3.27
N PRO A 116 -21.67 -0.44 -3.01
CA PRO A 116 -20.25 -0.50 -3.37
C PRO A 116 -19.64 -1.76 -2.76
N GLN A 117 -18.77 -2.42 -3.54
CA GLN A 117 -17.98 -3.52 -3.01
C GLN A 117 -17.15 -2.98 -1.84
N LEU A 118 -17.07 -3.75 -0.76
CA LEU A 118 -16.36 -3.37 0.46
C LEU A 118 -15.14 -4.27 0.65
N TRP A 119 -14.09 -3.71 1.22
CA TRP A 119 -12.89 -4.43 1.62
C TRP A 119 -12.50 -4.09 3.04
N LEU A 120 -12.01 -5.10 3.76
CA LEU A 120 -11.24 -4.89 4.97
C LEU A 120 -9.77 -4.92 4.59
N VAL A 121 -9.06 -3.85 4.93
CA VAL A 121 -7.63 -3.73 4.64
C VAL A 121 -6.93 -3.27 5.90
N PRO A 122 -6.07 -4.10 6.51
CA PRO A 122 -5.21 -3.60 7.57
C PRO A 122 -4.18 -2.64 6.99
N SER A 123 -4.04 -1.48 7.61
CA SER A 123 -3.08 -0.45 7.22
C SER A 123 -2.12 -0.12 8.36
N VAL A 124 -0.96 0.40 8.01
CA VAL A 124 0.10 0.78 8.96
C VAL A 124 0.60 2.17 8.63
N VAL A 125 0.63 3.03 9.64
CA VAL A 125 1.26 4.35 9.57
C VAL A 125 2.62 4.26 10.25
N ARG A 126 3.67 4.60 9.51
CA ARG A 126 5.03 4.75 10.04
C ARG A 126 5.48 6.19 9.86
N THR A 127 6.10 6.74 10.89
CA THR A 127 6.74 8.07 10.85
C THR A 127 8.26 7.90 10.91
N SER A 128 9.00 9.01 10.99
CA SER A 128 10.45 8.99 11.20
C SER A 128 10.88 8.41 12.56
N GLY A 129 9.95 8.16 13.48
CA GLY A 129 10.20 7.48 14.75
C GLY A 129 10.20 5.95 14.63
N SER A 130 10.27 5.26 15.78
CA SER A 130 10.27 3.79 15.86
C SER A 130 8.88 3.16 15.92
N GLY A 131 7.83 3.97 16.07
CA GLY A 131 6.44 3.50 16.14
C GLY A 131 5.91 3.01 14.80
N ALA A 132 4.94 2.09 14.86
CA ALA A 132 4.18 1.63 13.72
C ALA A 132 2.73 1.44 14.15
N PHE A 133 1.83 2.32 13.71
CA PHE A 133 0.45 2.36 14.18
C PHE A 133 -0.44 1.60 13.20
N TYR A 134 -1.16 0.61 13.69
CA TYR A 134 -1.97 -0.29 12.89
C TYR A 134 -3.44 0.09 12.98
N TYR A 135 -4.11 -0.01 11.84
CA TYR A 135 -5.53 0.26 11.69
C TYR A 135 -6.20 -0.85 10.89
N LEU A 136 -7.52 -1.01 11.07
CA LEU A 136 -8.37 -1.79 10.20
C LEU A 136 -9.28 -0.85 9.41
N ASP A 137 -9.08 -0.80 8.10
CA ASP A 137 -9.82 0.10 7.23
C ASP A 137 -10.98 -0.64 6.56
N VAL A 138 -12.16 -0.03 6.59
CA VAL A 138 -13.27 -0.38 5.70
C VAL A 138 -13.15 0.48 4.45
N ASN A 139 -12.78 -0.14 3.35
CA ASN A 139 -12.61 0.52 2.06
C ASN A 139 -13.81 0.23 1.16
N GLN A 140 -14.22 1.23 0.39
CA GLN A 140 -15.19 1.10 -0.70
C GLN A 140 -14.45 1.20 -2.03
N LYS A 141 -14.81 0.36 -3.01
CA LYS A 141 -14.33 0.56 -4.39
C LYS A 141 -15.46 1.09 -5.24
N HIS A 142 -15.18 2.20 -5.92
CA HIS A 142 -16.06 2.78 -6.92
C HIS A 142 -15.25 3.12 -8.17
N GLN A 143 -15.65 2.60 -9.33
CA GLN A 143 -15.00 2.85 -10.63
C GLN A 143 -13.47 2.62 -10.60
N GLY A 144 -13.01 1.58 -9.90
CA GLY A 144 -11.58 1.23 -9.82
C GLY A 144 -10.77 2.01 -8.76
N HIS A 145 -11.38 2.99 -8.09
CA HIS A 145 -10.76 3.74 -7.00
C HIS A 145 -11.21 3.23 -5.65
N TYR A 146 -10.29 3.18 -4.68
CA TYR A 146 -10.61 2.84 -3.30
C TYR A 146 -10.73 4.13 -2.49
N SER A 147 -11.69 4.16 -1.58
CA SER A 147 -11.85 5.21 -0.58
C SER A 147 -12.09 4.62 0.80
N ILE A 148 -11.47 5.20 1.82
CA ILE A 148 -11.66 4.77 3.21
C ILE A 148 -13.02 5.28 3.70
N ALA A 149 -13.94 4.38 4.02
CA ALA A 149 -15.23 4.69 4.63
C ALA A 149 -15.15 4.75 6.16
N GLN A 150 -14.27 3.95 6.77
CA GLN A 150 -13.98 3.98 8.19
C GLN A 150 -12.56 3.46 8.43
N GLU A 151 -11.90 4.01 9.44
CA GLU A 151 -10.61 3.57 9.95
C GLU A 151 -10.78 3.25 11.45
N LEU A 152 -10.25 2.12 11.90
CA LEU A 152 -10.28 1.71 13.31
C LEU A 152 -8.86 1.48 13.82
N PHE A 153 -8.43 2.26 14.80
CA PHE A 153 -7.13 2.05 15.45
C PHE A 153 -7.09 0.70 16.18
N LEU A 154 -6.02 -0.06 15.93
CA LEU A 154 -5.77 -1.37 16.52
C LEU A 154 -4.68 -1.33 17.59
N GLY A 155 -3.60 -0.56 17.38
CA GLY A 155 -2.48 -0.47 18.32
C GLY A 155 -1.15 -0.04 17.69
N ASP A 156 -0.10 0.04 18.51
CA ASP A 156 1.30 0.22 18.08
C ASP A 156 2.00 -1.15 18.01
N ARG A 157 2.69 -1.43 16.90
CA ARG A 157 3.52 -2.63 16.67
C ARG A 157 2.82 -3.96 17.00
N ILE A 158 1.59 -4.13 16.51
CA ILE A 158 0.84 -5.38 16.66
C ILE A 158 1.26 -6.43 15.62
N GLU A 159 0.92 -7.70 15.89
CA GLU A 159 1.05 -8.81 14.96
C GLU A 159 -0.35 -9.41 14.70
N ILE A 160 -0.86 -9.27 13.46
CA ILE A 160 -2.18 -9.81 13.09
C ILE A 160 -2.08 -11.34 12.94
N GLU A 161 -2.93 -12.05 13.68
CA GLU A 161 -2.98 -13.52 13.72
C GLU A 161 -4.13 -14.08 12.90
N SER A 162 -5.30 -13.40 12.90
CA SER A 162 -6.45 -13.81 12.10
C SER A 162 -7.34 -12.62 11.75
N LEU A 163 -7.93 -12.66 10.56
CA LEU A 163 -9.02 -11.77 10.16
C LEU A 163 -10.06 -12.60 9.41
N VAL A 164 -11.23 -12.73 10.01
CA VAL A 164 -12.33 -13.56 9.51
C VAL A 164 -13.56 -12.70 9.34
N TYR A 165 -14.19 -12.79 8.17
CA TYR A 165 -15.48 -12.18 7.90
C TYR A 165 -16.54 -13.26 7.63
N LYS A 166 -17.59 -13.33 8.46
CA LYS A 166 -18.68 -14.30 8.30
C LYS A 166 -19.99 -13.72 8.78
N GLN A 167 -21.07 -13.84 7.98
CA GLN A 167 -22.42 -13.43 8.36
C GLN A 167 -22.48 -11.99 8.95
N ASN A 168 -21.90 -11.02 8.24
CA ASN A 168 -21.78 -9.62 8.67
C ASN A 168 -20.99 -9.39 9.97
N THR A 169 -20.29 -10.40 10.48
CA THR A 169 -19.40 -10.30 11.64
C THR A 169 -17.96 -10.35 11.17
N VAL A 170 -17.14 -9.45 11.70
CA VAL A 170 -15.68 -9.47 11.56
C VAL A 170 -15.08 -9.89 12.89
N GLU A 171 -14.24 -10.91 12.88
CA GLU A 171 -13.39 -11.28 14.00
C GLU A 171 -11.93 -11.03 13.61
N LEU A 172 -11.27 -10.16 14.38
CA LEU A 172 -9.86 -9.83 14.21
C LEU A 172 -9.12 -10.26 15.47
N SER A 173 -8.10 -11.11 15.32
CA SER A 173 -7.18 -11.43 16.41
C SER A 173 -5.77 -10.94 16.07
N PHE A 174 -5.11 -10.36 17.07
CA PHE A 174 -3.74 -9.86 16.96
C PHE A 174 -3.03 -9.93 18.31
N LYS A 175 -1.70 -10.01 18.27
CA LYS A 175 -0.87 -9.81 19.47
C LYS A 175 -0.49 -8.34 19.58
N GLN A 176 -0.56 -7.82 20.80
CA GLN A 176 -0.01 -6.51 21.17
C GLN A 176 0.99 -6.64 22.32
N HIS A 177 1.72 -5.57 22.60
CA HIS A 177 2.56 -5.49 23.80
C HIS A 177 1.68 -5.30 25.04
N SER A 178 1.98 -6.04 26.11
CA SER A 178 1.39 -5.74 27.42
C SER A 178 2.03 -4.50 28.04
N LEU A 179 1.40 -3.91 29.06
CA LEU A 179 1.88 -2.68 29.71
C LEU A 179 3.31 -2.78 30.25
N SER A 180 3.72 -3.97 30.71
CA SER A 180 5.06 -4.22 31.25
C SER A 180 6.05 -4.71 30.20
N GLN A 181 5.61 -4.92 28.95
CA GLN A 181 6.45 -5.48 27.91
C GLN A 181 7.29 -4.40 27.22
N SER A 182 8.55 -4.70 26.94
CA SER A 182 9.40 -3.85 26.11
C SER A 182 8.90 -3.81 24.68
N MET A 183 8.79 -2.61 24.10
CA MET A 183 8.38 -2.46 22.70
C MET A 183 9.47 -2.88 21.68
N ALA A 184 10.65 -3.28 22.15
CA ALA A 184 11.69 -3.89 21.32
C ALA A 184 11.46 -5.41 21.13
N GLU A 185 10.66 -6.03 22.00
CA GLU A 185 10.31 -7.44 21.89
C GLU A 185 9.15 -7.64 20.91
N LYS A 186 8.89 -8.89 20.52
CA LYS A 186 7.68 -9.23 19.77
C LYS A 186 6.44 -9.14 20.67
N PRO A 187 5.31 -8.58 20.22
CA PRO A 187 4.09 -8.55 21.01
C PRO A 187 3.65 -9.97 21.38
N ASN A 188 3.14 -10.16 22.60
CA ASN A 188 2.75 -11.49 23.08
C ASN A 188 1.34 -11.58 23.69
N GLN A 189 0.68 -10.44 23.91
CA GLN A 189 -0.66 -10.41 24.47
C GLN A 189 -1.69 -10.56 23.36
N LEU A 190 -2.38 -11.71 23.30
CA LEU A 190 -3.44 -11.94 22.34
C LEU A 190 -4.68 -11.10 22.67
N ILE A 191 -5.16 -10.36 21.68
CA ILE A 191 -6.40 -9.59 21.69
C ILE A 191 -7.29 -10.10 20.57
N THR A 192 -8.57 -10.29 20.87
CA THR A 192 -9.59 -10.62 19.88
C THR A 192 -10.68 -9.57 19.94
N ARG A 193 -10.90 -8.87 18.83
CA ARG A 193 -11.96 -7.86 18.66
C ARG A 193 -13.00 -8.41 17.70
N ARG A 194 -14.27 -8.21 18.04
CA ARG A 194 -15.42 -8.61 17.21
C ARG A 194 -16.21 -7.38 16.81
N PHE A 195 -16.57 -7.33 15.54
CA PHE A 195 -17.32 -6.21 14.98
C PHE A 195 -18.53 -6.71 14.21
N THR A 196 -19.61 -5.95 14.23
CA THR A 196 -20.72 -6.10 13.30
C THR A 196 -20.58 -5.06 12.19
N LEU A 197 -20.69 -5.48 10.94
CA LEU A 197 -20.66 -4.61 9.77
C LEU A 197 -22.10 -4.17 9.42
N SER A 198 -22.35 -2.86 9.43
CA SER A 198 -23.58 -2.24 8.93
C SER A 198 -23.26 -0.96 8.15
N ASP A 199 -23.80 -0.83 6.94
CA ASP A 199 -23.65 0.36 6.09
C ASP A 199 -22.21 0.85 5.93
N SER A 200 -21.27 -0.07 5.65
CA SER A 200 -19.82 0.20 5.53
C SER A 200 -19.14 0.67 6.82
N ARG A 201 -19.77 0.46 7.97
CA ARG A 201 -19.18 0.75 9.28
C ARG A 201 -19.15 -0.52 10.14
N LEU A 202 -18.02 -0.72 10.79
CA LEU A 202 -17.78 -1.70 11.83
C LEU A 202 -18.15 -1.10 13.18
N PHE A 203 -19.00 -1.82 13.90
CA PHE A 203 -19.40 -1.52 15.26
C PHE A 203 -18.81 -2.58 16.17
N GLU A 204 -17.94 -2.17 17.08
CA GLU A 204 -17.31 -3.09 18.01
C GLU A 204 -18.34 -3.66 18.99
N ARG A 205 -18.37 -4.99 19.09
CA ARG A 205 -19.17 -5.70 20.07
C ARG A 205 -18.38 -5.73 21.37
N LYS A 206 -18.86 -5.02 22.38
CA LYS A 206 -18.39 -5.23 23.75
C LYS A 206 -18.89 -6.60 24.20
N ASN A 207 -17.98 -7.42 24.72
CA ASN A 207 -18.35 -8.64 25.43
C ASN A 207 -19.11 -8.27 26.71
#